data_AF-A0A3Q9II81-F1
#
_entry.id   AF-A0A3Q9II81-F1
#
_cell.length_a   1.000
_cell.length_b   1.000
_cell.length_c   1.000
_cell.angle_alpha   90.00
_cell.angle_beta   90.00
_cell.angle_gamma   90.00
#
_symmetry.space_group_name_H-M   'P 1'
#
loop_
_entity.id
_entity.type
_entity.pdbx_description
1 polymer ?
#
loop_
_entity_poly.entity_id
_entity_poly.type
_entity_poly.pdbx_seq_one_letter_code
_entity_poly.pdbx_strand_id
1 'polypeptide(L)'
;MTNEDPKVEDTAPVGETPPAATPVRGPTPAAPVQRSVIATTYDLVTRHWPLVALLSSALLLVIAHAFEKFGGLAPCHLCLKQREVYWVAGTVGLVGLALQRTPFWSRLRLPLALLLGAIFLYGAGLATYHAGAEWKWWPGPKTCSGGDAAAASNLEAMLKGTAAIKPPACDKAAWVFLGLSMAGWNVLISLKLAVWSVLAAFRKSETLA
;
A
#
# COMPACT_ATOMS: atom_id res chain seq x y z
N MET A 1 -46.85 74.60 64.27
CA MET A 1 -45.47 74.79 64.77
C MET A 1 -44.63 73.67 64.17
N THR A 2 -43.39 74.01 63.84
CA THR A 2 -42.58 73.51 62.73
C THR A 2 -42.22 72.02 62.79
N ASN A 3 -42.24 71.35 61.63
CA ASN A 3 -41.48 70.12 61.40
C ASN A 3 -40.02 70.54 61.14
N GLU A 4 -39.12 70.17 62.04
CA GLU A 4 -37.68 70.22 61.84
C GLU A 4 -37.18 68.77 61.83
N ASP A 5 -36.77 68.31 60.65
CA ASP A 5 -36.07 67.04 60.48
C ASP A 5 -34.63 67.15 61.01
N PRO A 6 -34.11 66.18 61.79
CA PRO A 6 -32.70 66.10 62.04
C PRO A 6 -31.99 65.37 60.88
N LYS A 7 -31.04 66.11 60.29
CA LYS A 7 -30.03 65.64 59.35
C LYS A 7 -29.17 64.55 60.01
N VAL A 8 -29.21 63.32 59.48
CA VAL A 8 -28.28 62.24 59.85
C VAL A 8 -27.24 62.10 58.75
N GLU A 9 -25.98 62.23 59.16
CA GLU A 9 -24.79 62.24 58.31
C GLU A 9 -24.49 60.85 57.72
N ASP A 10 -24.09 60.88 56.46
CA ASP A 10 -23.75 59.73 55.63
C ASP A 10 -22.39 59.16 56.07
N THR A 11 -22.41 58.17 56.96
CA THR A 11 -21.20 57.41 57.32
C THR A 11 -21.04 56.25 56.35
N ALA A 12 -20.25 56.46 55.30
CA ALA A 12 -19.82 55.40 54.39
C ALA A 12 -19.07 54.31 55.17
N PRO A 13 -19.40 53.02 54.99
CA PRO A 13 -18.64 51.94 55.61
C PRO A 13 -17.26 51.84 54.95
N VAL A 14 -16.24 51.76 55.81
CA VAL A 14 -14.83 51.53 55.49
C VAL A 14 -14.71 50.33 54.55
N GLY A 15 -14.04 50.53 53.42
CA GLY A 15 -13.85 49.53 52.38
C GLY A 15 -13.11 48.30 52.90
N GLU A 16 -13.79 47.17 52.92
CA GLU A 16 -13.18 45.87 53.12
C GLU A 16 -12.79 45.33 51.74
N THR A 17 -11.49 45.29 51.46
CA THR A 17 -10.97 44.79 50.18
C THR A 17 -11.17 43.27 50.18
N PRO A 18 -11.85 42.67 49.17
CA PRO A 18 -12.01 41.23 49.12
C PRO A 18 -10.65 40.53 49.10
N PRO A 19 -10.48 39.37 49.76
CA PRO A 19 -9.22 38.63 49.71
C PRO A 19 -8.91 38.28 48.25
N ALA A 20 -7.70 38.62 47.80
CA ALA A 20 -7.25 38.32 46.46
C ALA A 20 -7.38 36.81 46.19
N ALA A 21 -8.30 36.44 45.30
CA ALA A 21 -8.47 35.06 44.88
C ALA A 21 -7.18 34.57 44.22
N THR A 22 -6.54 33.55 44.81
CA THR A 22 -5.36 32.91 44.24
C THR A 22 -5.75 32.28 42.91
N PRO A 23 -5.07 32.59 41.79
CA PRO A 23 -5.41 32.00 40.50
C PRO A 23 -5.12 30.50 40.55
N VAL A 24 -6.17 29.67 40.49
CA VAL A 24 -6.05 28.23 40.33
C VAL A 24 -5.45 27.97 38.95
N ARG A 25 -4.17 27.62 38.91
CA ARG A 25 -3.48 27.25 37.66
C ARG A 25 -4.09 25.94 37.16
N GLY A 26 -4.96 26.04 36.15
CA GLY A 26 -5.50 24.88 35.45
C GLY A 26 -4.38 24.00 34.86
N PRO A 27 -4.63 22.71 34.60
CA PRO A 27 -3.64 21.83 33.99
C PRO A 27 -3.16 22.42 32.66
N THR A 28 -1.84 22.55 32.52
CA THR A 28 -1.21 23.03 31.29
C THR A 28 -1.69 22.16 30.12
N PRO A 29 -2.16 22.75 29.00
CA PRO A 29 -2.49 21.99 27.81
C PRO A 29 -1.27 21.14 27.43
N ALA A 30 -1.44 19.81 27.40
CA ALA A 30 -0.37 18.91 27.02
C ALA A 30 0.16 19.32 25.64
N ALA A 31 1.47 19.54 25.52
CA ALA A 31 2.09 19.88 24.26
C ALA A 31 1.74 18.81 23.20
N PRO A 32 1.46 19.19 21.94
CA PRO A 32 1.13 18.21 20.91
C PRO A 32 2.29 17.23 20.77
N VAL A 33 2.02 15.94 21.03
CA VAL A 33 2.99 14.87 20.83
C VAL A 33 3.34 14.81 19.34
N GLN A 34 4.54 15.27 18.98
CA GLN A 34 5.00 15.20 17.60
C GLN A 34 5.21 13.74 17.20
N ARG A 35 4.33 13.19 16.33
CA ARG A 35 4.54 11.87 15.72
C ARG A 35 5.74 11.94 14.77
N SER A 36 6.64 10.97 14.85
CA SER A 36 7.77 10.87 13.93
C SER A 36 7.29 10.68 12.48
N VAL A 37 8.08 11.13 11.50
CA VAL A 37 7.78 10.95 10.07
C VAL A 37 7.57 9.47 9.72
N ILE A 38 8.33 8.58 10.36
CA ILE A 38 8.25 7.12 10.19
C ILE A 38 6.89 6.59 10.70
N ALA A 39 6.44 7.03 11.88
CA ALA A 39 5.15 6.61 12.41
C ALA A 39 3.99 7.10 11.52
N THR A 40 4.06 8.35 11.08
CA THR A 40 3.04 8.94 10.18
C THR A 40 2.97 8.22 8.84
N THR A 41 4.12 7.89 8.24
CA THR A 41 4.15 7.15 6.96
C THR A 41 3.67 5.71 7.12
N TYR A 42 4.07 5.02 8.19
CA TYR A 42 3.57 3.68 8.50
C TYR A 42 2.04 3.65 8.65
N ASP A 43 1.49 4.61 9.42
CA ASP A 43 0.05 4.73 9.63
C ASP A 43 -0.67 5.01 8.32
N LEU A 44 -0.16 5.93 7.50
CA LEU A 44 -0.75 6.27 6.21
C LEU A 44 -0.77 5.07 5.25
N VAL A 45 0.37 4.40 5.09
CA VAL A 45 0.54 3.28 4.15
C VAL A 45 -0.37 2.12 4.54
N THR A 46 -0.35 1.72 5.80
CA THR A 46 -1.18 0.61 6.26
C THR A 46 -2.65 0.99 6.24
N ARG A 47 -3.03 2.25 6.52
CA ARG A 47 -4.44 2.69 6.56
C ARG A 47 -5.07 2.66 5.18
N HIS A 48 -4.30 3.09 4.19
CA HIS A 48 -4.72 3.10 2.79
C HIS A 48 -4.11 1.93 2.02
N TRP A 49 -3.87 0.79 2.67
CA TRP A 49 -3.17 -0.33 2.05
C TRP A 49 -3.77 -0.80 0.72
N PRO A 50 -5.11 -0.95 0.56
CA PRO A 50 -5.69 -1.33 -0.73
C PRO A 50 -5.36 -0.34 -1.85
N LEU A 51 -5.28 0.96 -1.54
CA LEU A 51 -4.87 1.98 -2.50
C LEU A 51 -3.39 1.84 -2.85
N VAL A 52 -2.53 1.66 -1.83
CA VAL A 52 -1.09 1.47 -2.04
C VAL A 52 -0.82 0.21 -2.86
N ALA A 53 -1.52 -0.89 -2.58
CA ALA A 53 -1.42 -2.14 -3.33
C ALA A 53 -1.89 -1.97 -4.79
N LEU A 54 -3.03 -1.28 -5.01
CA LEU A 54 -3.51 -0.95 -6.36
C LEU A 54 -2.48 -0.13 -7.14
N LEU A 55 -2.00 0.96 -6.55
CA LEU A 55 -1.04 1.87 -7.20
C LEU A 55 0.29 1.17 -7.47
N SER A 56 0.76 0.34 -6.54
CA SER A 56 1.99 -0.45 -6.72
C SER A 56 1.84 -1.45 -7.87
N SER A 57 0.72 -2.18 -7.93
CA SER A 57 0.43 -3.10 -9.03
C SER A 57 0.32 -2.38 -10.38
N ALA A 58 -0.38 -1.25 -10.42
CA ALA A 58 -0.50 -0.43 -11.62
C ALA A 58 0.86 0.09 -12.10
N LEU A 59 1.69 0.59 -11.17
CA LEU A 59 3.03 1.07 -11.47
C LEU A 59 3.91 -0.06 -12.06
N LEU A 60 3.90 -1.25 -11.46
CA LEU A 60 4.69 -2.38 -11.95
C LEU A 60 4.22 -2.86 -13.32
N LEU A 61 2.91 -2.87 -13.57
CA LEU A 61 2.37 -3.15 -14.89
C LEU A 61 2.79 -2.10 -15.91
N VAL A 62 2.71 -0.81 -15.59
CA VAL A 62 3.16 0.27 -16.47
C VAL A 62 4.64 0.12 -16.80
N ILE A 63 5.48 -0.14 -15.80
CA ILE A 63 6.92 -0.38 -15.99
C ILE A 63 7.14 -1.60 -16.91
N ALA A 64 6.43 -2.71 -16.69
CA ALA A 64 6.57 -3.90 -17.51
C ALA A 64 6.17 -3.66 -18.98
N HIS A 65 5.08 -2.93 -19.24
CA HIS A 65 4.68 -2.55 -20.60
C HIS A 65 5.61 -1.51 -21.21
N ALA A 66 6.21 -0.63 -20.40
CA ALA A 66 7.20 0.32 -20.88
C ALA A 66 8.48 -0.39 -21.35
N PHE A 67 8.97 -1.39 -20.62
CA PHE A 67 10.11 -2.19 -21.05
C PHE A 67 9.83 -3.03 -22.31
N GLU A 68 8.60 -3.47 -22.49
CA GLU A 68 8.19 -4.16 -23.72
C GLU A 68 8.15 -3.21 -24.92
N LYS A 69 7.47 -2.06 -24.77
CA LYS A 69 7.22 -1.12 -25.88
C LYS A 69 8.41 -0.23 -26.20
N PHE A 70 9.11 0.28 -25.18
CA PHE A 70 10.24 1.19 -25.34
C PHE A 70 11.58 0.47 -25.23
N GLY A 71 11.66 -0.58 -24.41
CA GLY A 71 12.89 -1.38 -24.26
C GLY A 71 13.06 -2.47 -25.32
N GLY A 72 12.02 -2.77 -26.13
CA GLY A 72 12.05 -3.85 -27.12
C GLY A 72 12.20 -5.24 -26.50
N LEU A 73 11.97 -5.38 -25.19
CA LEU A 73 12.14 -6.63 -24.46
C LEU A 73 10.84 -7.44 -24.52
N ALA A 74 10.80 -8.42 -25.43
CA ALA A 74 9.65 -9.32 -25.55
C ALA A 74 9.44 -10.10 -24.23
N PRO A 75 8.20 -10.21 -23.71
CA PRO A 75 7.94 -10.95 -22.48
C PRO A 75 8.01 -12.46 -22.72
N CYS A 76 8.66 -13.18 -21.82
CA CYS A 76 8.60 -14.63 -21.78
C CYS A 76 7.31 -15.10 -21.07
N HIS A 77 6.99 -16.40 -21.13
CA HIS A 77 5.80 -16.96 -20.48
C HIS A 77 5.79 -16.69 -18.95
N LEU A 78 6.94 -16.81 -18.27
CA LEU A 78 7.04 -16.50 -16.84
C LEU A 78 6.86 -15.00 -16.55
N CYS A 79 7.33 -14.10 -17.42
CA CYS A 79 7.06 -12.66 -17.31
C CYS A 79 5.56 -12.37 -17.36
N LEU A 80 4.83 -13.01 -18.30
CA LEU A 80 3.38 -12.85 -18.40
C LEU A 80 2.67 -13.35 -17.15
N LYS A 81 3.08 -14.52 -16.62
CA LYS A 81 2.54 -15.04 -15.35
C LYS A 81 2.77 -14.08 -14.18
N GLN A 82 3.92 -13.43 -14.10
CA GLN A 82 4.17 -12.42 -13.06
C GLN A 82 3.27 -11.19 -13.23
N ARG A 83 2.95 -10.79 -14.47
CA ARG A 83 1.98 -9.70 -14.72
C ARG A 83 0.56 -10.08 -14.29
N GLU A 84 0.14 -11.32 -14.50
CA GLU A 84 -1.17 -11.80 -14.03
C GLU A 84 -1.33 -11.61 -12.52
N VAL A 85 -0.28 -11.84 -11.73
CA VAL A 85 -0.30 -11.60 -10.27
C VAL A 85 -0.63 -10.16 -9.94
N TYR A 86 -0.04 -9.19 -10.66
CA TYR A 86 -0.33 -7.76 -10.44
C TYR A 86 -1.69 -7.33 -10.95
N TRP A 87 -2.22 -7.95 -12.01
CA TRP A 87 -3.60 -7.73 -12.43
C TRP A 87 -4.59 -8.20 -11.36
N VAL A 88 -4.36 -9.38 -10.78
CA VAL A 88 -5.18 -9.93 -9.70
C VAL A 88 -5.06 -9.06 -8.44
N ALA A 89 -3.83 -8.73 -8.01
CA ALA A 89 -3.60 -7.87 -6.86
C ALA A 89 -4.22 -6.48 -7.02
N GLY A 90 -4.09 -5.88 -8.21
CA GLY A 90 -4.70 -4.60 -8.56
C GLY A 90 -6.23 -4.67 -8.49
N THR A 91 -6.84 -5.71 -9.06
CA THR A 91 -8.30 -5.91 -9.00
C THR A 91 -8.78 -6.07 -7.56
N VAL A 92 -8.09 -6.87 -6.74
CA VAL A 92 -8.41 -7.03 -5.31
C VAL A 92 -8.24 -5.71 -4.55
N GLY A 93 -7.19 -4.94 -4.86
CA GLY A 93 -6.99 -3.59 -4.31
C GLY A 93 -8.13 -2.64 -4.65
N LEU A 94 -8.59 -2.65 -5.91
CA LEU A 94 -9.71 -1.84 -6.38
C LEU A 94 -11.03 -2.22 -5.67
N VAL A 95 -11.33 -3.51 -5.58
CA VAL A 95 -12.49 -4.01 -4.81
C VAL A 95 -12.38 -3.60 -3.34
N GLY A 96 -11.18 -3.68 -2.77
CA GLY A 96 -10.89 -3.19 -1.43
C GLY A 96 -11.22 -1.71 -1.21
N LEU A 97 -10.95 -0.85 -2.19
CA LEU A 97 -11.30 0.57 -2.13
C LEU A 97 -12.81 0.79 -2.21
N ALA A 98 -13.52 0.02 -3.04
CA ALA A 98 -14.98 0.08 -3.07
C ALA A 98 -15.59 -0.34 -1.73
N LEU A 99 -15.08 -1.43 -1.14
CA LEU A 99 -15.54 -1.96 0.15
C LEU A 99 -15.28 -1.02 1.33
N GLN A 100 -14.29 -0.12 1.26
CA GLN A 100 -14.05 0.90 2.29
C GLN A 100 -15.24 1.84 2.50
N ARG A 101 -16.12 1.99 1.51
CA ARG A 101 -17.32 2.84 1.59
C ARG A 101 -18.52 2.12 2.23
N THR A 102 -18.36 0.85 2.59
CA THR A 102 -19.44 0.03 3.14
C THR A 102 -19.29 -0.13 4.66
N PRO A 103 -20.39 -0.33 5.42
CA PRO A 103 -20.33 -0.54 6.87
C PRO A 103 -19.58 -1.83 7.25
N PHE A 104 -19.40 -2.76 6.32
CA PHE A 104 -18.69 -4.04 6.53
C PHE A 104 -17.17 -3.90 6.51
N TRP A 105 -16.63 -2.72 6.18
CA TRP A 105 -15.19 -2.51 6.03
C TRP A 105 -14.36 -2.95 7.25
N SER A 106 -14.85 -2.67 8.46
CA SER A 106 -14.16 -3.04 9.71
C SER A 106 -13.86 -4.53 9.81
N ARG A 107 -14.78 -5.37 9.34
CA ARG A 107 -14.66 -6.84 9.33
C ARG A 107 -13.86 -7.34 8.14
N LEU A 108 -13.98 -6.69 6.99
CA LEU A 108 -13.33 -7.12 5.73
C LEU A 108 -11.88 -6.65 5.59
N ARG A 109 -11.44 -5.67 6.38
CA ARG A 109 -10.08 -5.12 6.31
C ARG A 109 -8.99 -6.17 6.51
N LEU A 110 -9.14 -7.01 7.54
CA LEU A 110 -8.18 -8.06 7.87
C LEU A 110 -8.08 -9.13 6.76
N PRO A 111 -9.17 -9.81 6.37
CA PRO A 111 -9.10 -10.85 5.33
C PRO A 111 -8.66 -10.30 3.98
N LEU A 112 -9.05 -9.07 3.62
CA LEU A 112 -8.60 -8.44 2.37
C LEU A 112 -7.09 -8.15 2.37
N ALA A 113 -6.55 -7.63 3.48
CA ALA A 113 -5.12 -7.39 3.60
C ALA A 113 -4.31 -8.69 3.56
N LEU A 114 -4.80 -9.76 4.20
CA LEU A 114 -4.19 -11.09 4.13
C LEU A 114 -4.27 -11.69 2.72
N LEU A 115 -5.39 -11.52 2.02
CA LEU A 115 -5.55 -11.95 0.63
C LEU A 115 -4.52 -11.26 -0.29
N LEU A 116 -4.38 -9.93 -0.18
CA LEU A 116 -3.34 -9.19 -0.88
C LEU A 116 -1.93 -9.70 -0.52
N GLY A 117 -1.70 -10.00 0.76
CA GLY A 117 -0.44 -10.59 1.23
C GLY A 117 -0.15 -11.95 0.57
N ALA A 118 -1.14 -12.83 0.50
CA ALA A 118 -1.01 -14.13 -0.14
C ALA A 118 -0.73 -14.00 -1.65
N ILE A 119 -1.40 -13.08 -2.35
CA ILE A 119 -1.19 -12.83 -3.78
C ILE A 119 0.25 -12.34 -4.03
N PHE A 120 0.73 -11.36 -3.25
CA PHE A 120 2.10 -10.86 -3.40
C PHE A 120 3.15 -11.89 -2.99
N LEU A 121 2.87 -12.72 -1.98
CA LEU A 121 3.76 -13.81 -1.59
C LEU A 121 3.86 -14.88 -2.68
N TYR A 122 2.74 -15.22 -3.31
CA TYR A 122 2.73 -16.07 -4.50
C TYR A 122 3.55 -15.45 -5.64
N GLY A 123 3.38 -14.14 -5.88
CA GLY A 123 4.20 -13.38 -6.83
C GLY A 123 5.70 -13.46 -6.53
N ALA A 124 6.09 -13.32 -5.27
CA ALA A 124 7.48 -13.45 -4.83
C ALA A 124 8.02 -14.86 -5.08
N GLY A 125 7.24 -15.91 -4.79
CA GLY A 125 7.62 -17.30 -5.08
C GLY A 125 7.81 -17.56 -6.57
N LEU A 126 6.87 -17.08 -7.40
CA LEU A 126 6.95 -17.18 -8.85
C LEU A 126 8.15 -16.41 -9.42
N ALA A 127 8.40 -15.20 -8.92
CA ALA A 127 9.55 -14.41 -9.29
C ALA A 127 10.87 -15.06 -8.86
N THR A 128 10.88 -15.72 -7.69
CA THR A 128 12.06 -16.44 -7.18
C THR A 128 12.36 -17.61 -8.10
N TYR A 129 11.34 -18.40 -8.46
CA TYR A 129 11.47 -19.46 -9.44
C TYR A 129 12.02 -18.96 -10.78
N HIS A 130 11.52 -17.83 -11.28
CA HIS A 130 12.02 -17.26 -12.54
C HIS A 130 13.48 -16.80 -12.42
N ALA A 131 13.82 -16.06 -11.37
CA ALA A 131 15.19 -15.59 -11.15
C ALA A 131 16.17 -16.77 -11.01
N GLY A 132 15.84 -17.79 -10.23
CA GLY A 132 16.72 -18.97 -10.12
C GLY A 132 16.84 -19.78 -11.40
N ALA A 133 15.83 -19.75 -12.29
CA ALA A 133 15.95 -20.33 -13.62
C ALA A 133 16.92 -19.54 -14.52
N GLU A 134 16.93 -18.21 -14.41
CA GLU A 134 17.90 -17.34 -15.10
C GLU A 134 19.33 -17.56 -14.59
N TRP A 135 19.50 -17.73 -13.27
CA TRP A 135 20.79 -18.04 -12.63
C TRP A 135 21.21 -19.51 -12.70
N LYS A 136 20.44 -20.35 -13.41
CA LYS A 136 20.69 -21.79 -13.59
C LYS A 136 20.73 -22.60 -12.29
N TRP A 137 20.07 -22.13 -11.23
CA TRP A 137 19.87 -22.92 -10.00
C TRP A 137 18.93 -24.10 -10.23
N TRP A 138 18.00 -23.98 -11.18
CA TRP A 138 17.09 -25.04 -11.60
C TRP A 138 16.65 -24.83 -13.06
N PRO A 139 16.12 -25.87 -13.72
CA PRO A 139 15.59 -25.71 -15.07
C PRO A 139 14.34 -24.82 -15.09
N GLY A 140 14.24 -23.99 -16.13
CA GLY A 140 13.01 -23.28 -16.46
C GLY A 140 11.87 -24.25 -16.84
N PRO A 141 10.62 -23.78 -16.85
CA PRO A 141 9.47 -24.64 -17.12
C PRO A 141 9.48 -25.07 -18.58
N LYS A 142 9.01 -26.30 -18.85
CA LYS A 142 9.03 -26.90 -20.20
C LYS A 142 8.31 -26.04 -21.24
N THR A 143 7.27 -25.32 -20.82
CA THR A 143 6.49 -24.37 -21.62
C THR A 143 7.33 -23.22 -22.18
N CYS A 144 8.49 -22.92 -21.60
CA CYS A 144 9.44 -21.92 -22.10
C CYS A 144 10.53 -22.51 -23.00
N SER A 145 10.68 -23.85 -23.04
CA SER A 145 11.74 -24.54 -23.79
C SER A 145 11.27 -25.17 -25.10
N GLY A 146 9.96 -25.27 -25.35
CA GLY A 146 9.43 -25.80 -26.60
C GLY A 146 7.91 -25.86 -26.58
N GLY A 147 7.31 -25.36 -27.66
CA GLY A 147 5.88 -25.38 -28.04
C GLY A 147 4.90 -25.97 -27.04
N ASP A 148 4.18 -25.10 -26.34
CA ASP A 148 2.73 -25.23 -26.06
C ASP A 148 2.36 -24.16 -25.02
N ALA A 149 1.98 -22.99 -25.52
CA ALA A 149 1.17 -22.08 -24.75
C ALA A 149 0.25 -21.35 -25.73
N ALA A 150 -0.96 -21.85 -25.88
CA ALA A 150 -2.09 -21.10 -26.41
C ALA A 150 -2.41 -19.92 -25.47
N ALA A 151 -1.52 -18.93 -25.42
CA ALA A 151 -1.82 -17.63 -24.86
C ALA A 151 -2.62 -16.84 -25.91
N ALA A 152 -3.61 -16.05 -25.49
CA ALA A 152 -4.43 -15.24 -26.39
C ALA A 152 -3.59 -14.34 -27.33
N SER A 153 -2.38 -13.96 -26.92
CA SER A 153 -1.40 -13.23 -27.74
C SER A 153 -0.92 -14.01 -28.97
N ASN A 154 -0.88 -15.35 -28.90
CA ASN A 154 -0.55 -16.21 -30.04
C ASN A 154 -1.72 -16.34 -31.01
N LEU A 155 -2.97 -16.23 -30.52
CA LEU A 155 -4.15 -16.26 -31.38
C LEU A 155 -4.16 -15.04 -32.31
N GLU A 156 -3.88 -13.84 -31.81
CA GLU A 156 -3.86 -12.63 -32.62
C GLU A 156 -2.73 -12.64 -33.67
N ALA A 157 -1.53 -13.13 -33.30
CA ALA A 157 -0.39 -13.26 -34.20
C ALA A 157 -0.57 -14.37 -35.26
N MET A 158 -1.31 -15.44 -34.92
CA MET A 158 -1.73 -16.48 -35.88
C MET A 158 -2.84 -15.98 -36.81
N LEU A 159 -3.83 -15.23 -36.31
CA LEU A 159 -4.89 -14.61 -37.12
C LEU A 159 -4.33 -13.61 -38.14
N LYS A 160 -3.22 -12.91 -37.80
CA LYS A 160 -2.53 -11.98 -38.69
C LYS A 160 -1.52 -12.66 -39.65
N GLY A 161 -1.42 -13.99 -39.65
CA GLY A 161 -0.52 -14.73 -40.55
C GLY A 161 0.98 -14.56 -40.26
N THR A 162 1.34 -13.94 -39.15
CA THR A 162 2.75 -13.65 -38.75
C THR A 162 3.37 -14.76 -37.90
N ALA A 163 2.86 -15.98 -38.00
CA ALA A 163 3.15 -17.08 -37.09
C ALA A 163 4.59 -17.64 -37.22
N ALA A 164 5.53 -16.95 -36.60
CA ALA A 164 6.81 -17.50 -36.14
C ALA A 164 7.42 -16.66 -35.00
N ILE A 165 6.60 -16.06 -34.13
CA ILE A 165 7.17 -15.39 -32.94
C ILE A 165 7.43 -16.48 -31.90
N LYS A 166 8.63 -17.08 -31.96
CA LYS A 166 9.13 -17.94 -30.88
C LYS A 166 9.26 -17.06 -29.63
N PRO A 167 8.44 -17.27 -28.59
CA PRO A 167 8.57 -16.49 -27.37
C PRO A 167 9.97 -16.69 -26.77
N PRO A 168 10.56 -15.65 -26.16
CA PRO A 168 11.90 -15.73 -25.59
C PRO A 168 11.94 -16.77 -24.46
N ALA A 169 13.09 -17.42 -24.33
CA ALA A 169 13.31 -18.44 -23.32
C ALA A 169 13.31 -17.82 -21.91
N CYS A 170 12.61 -18.46 -20.97
CA CYS A 170 12.47 -17.95 -19.59
C CYS A 170 13.68 -18.20 -18.70
N ASP A 171 14.71 -18.87 -19.22
CA ASP A 171 15.95 -19.18 -18.50
C ASP A 171 17.09 -18.22 -18.89
N LYS A 172 16.79 -17.18 -19.69
CA LYS A 172 17.72 -16.12 -20.05
C LYS A 172 17.22 -14.79 -19.50
N ALA A 173 18.05 -14.14 -18.70
CA ALA A 173 17.76 -12.79 -18.22
C ALA A 173 17.76 -11.80 -19.40
N ALA A 174 16.59 -11.22 -19.69
CA ALA A 174 16.43 -10.22 -20.74
C ALA A 174 17.10 -8.89 -20.39
N TRP A 175 17.20 -8.59 -19.09
CA TRP A 175 17.83 -7.39 -18.56
C TRP A 175 18.34 -7.64 -17.14
N VAL A 176 19.51 -7.09 -16.85
CA VAL A 176 20.18 -7.18 -15.55
C VAL A 176 20.59 -5.77 -15.11
N PHE A 177 20.31 -5.44 -13.86
CA PHE A 177 20.63 -4.17 -13.25
C PHE A 177 21.05 -4.35 -11.80
N LEU A 178 22.20 -3.76 -11.45
CA LEU A 178 22.84 -3.92 -10.14
C LEU A 178 23.02 -5.38 -9.73
N GLY A 179 23.33 -6.26 -10.70
CA GLY A 179 23.54 -7.69 -10.46
C GLY A 179 22.27 -8.51 -10.28
N LEU A 180 21.08 -7.91 -10.41
CA LEU A 180 19.80 -8.61 -10.37
C LEU A 180 19.10 -8.54 -11.72
N SER A 181 18.52 -9.66 -12.14
CA SER A 181 17.62 -9.68 -13.29
C SER A 181 16.30 -8.95 -12.98
N MET A 182 15.49 -8.67 -14.00
CA MET A 182 14.13 -8.17 -13.77
C MET A 182 13.32 -9.08 -12.86
N ALA A 183 13.43 -10.40 -13.03
CA ALA A 183 12.77 -11.34 -12.14
C ALA A 183 13.28 -11.19 -10.69
N GLY A 184 14.59 -11.01 -10.50
CA GLY A 184 15.19 -10.78 -9.19
C GLY A 184 14.68 -9.50 -8.51
N TRP A 185 14.57 -8.39 -9.25
CA TRP A 185 13.93 -7.17 -8.74
C TRP A 185 12.46 -7.40 -8.36
N ASN A 186 11.76 -8.22 -9.15
CA ASN A 186 10.37 -8.55 -8.90
C ASN A 186 10.18 -9.38 -7.61
N VAL A 187 11.16 -10.22 -7.24
CA VAL A 187 11.19 -10.92 -5.94
C VAL A 187 11.17 -9.91 -4.80
N LEU A 188 12.11 -8.96 -4.82
CA LEU A 188 12.28 -7.99 -3.73
C LEU A 188 11.03 -7.13 -3.56
N ILE A 189 10.46 -6.66 -4.66
CA ILE A 189 9.28 -5.80 -4.63
C ILE A 189 8.05 -6.60 -4.16
N SER A 190 7.82 -7.80 -4.69
CA SER A 190 6.71 -8.65 -4.27
C SER A 190 6.79 -9.03 -2.80
N LEU A 191 7.99 -9.36 -2.32
CA LEU A 191 8.20 -9.70 -0.91
C LEU A 191 7.95 -8.49 -0.01
N LYS A 192 8.44 -7.29 -0.40
CA LYS A 192 8.15 -6.05 0.32
C LYS A 192 6.65 -5.79 0.41
N LEU A 193 5.91 -5.95 -0.70
CA LEU A 193 4.46 -5.77 -0.71
C LEU A 193 3.73 -6.82 0.15
N ALA A 194 4.19 -8.06 0.15
CA ALA A 194 3.65 -9.12 1.02
C ALA A 194 3.83 -8.78 2.50
N VAL A 195 5.01 -8.29 2.90
CA VAL A 195 5.27 -7.85 4.28
C VAL A 195 4.35 -6.69 4.67
N TRP A 196 4.23 -5.67 3.83
CA TRP A 196 3.33 -4.55 4.10
C TRP A 196 1.86 -4.94 4.19
N SER A 197 1.41 -5.94 3.40
CA SER A 197 0.07 -6.52 3.53
C SER A 197 -0.16 -7.12 4.92
N VAL A 198 0.81 -7.87 5.44
CA VAL A 198 0.73 -8.48 6.78
C VAL A 198 0.74 -7.39 7.85
N LEU A 199 1.61 -6.38 7.74
CA LEU A 199 1.63 -5.25 8.66
C LEU A 199 0.31 -4.47 8.63
N ALA A 200 -0.27 -4.27 7.45
CA ALA A 200 -1.57 -3.63 7.32
C ALA A 200 -2.67 -4.48 7.96
N ALA A 201 -2.65 -5.80 7.78
CA ALA A 201 -3.61 -6.73 8.36
C ALA A 201 -3.66 -6.61 9.89
N PHE A 202 -2.49 -6.56 10.54
CA PHE A 202 -2.38 -6.52 12.01
C PHE A 202 -2.29 -5.12 12.62
N ARG A 203 -2.50 -4.04 11.85
CA ARG A 203 -2.55 -2.69 12.44
C ARG A 203 -3.65 -2.62 13.51
N LYS A 204 -3.31 -2.17 14.71
CA LYS A 204 -4.29 -1.85 15.76
C LYS A 204 -5.16 -0.69 15.27
N SER A 205 -6.48 -0.90 15.18
CA SER A 205 -7.40 0.23 15.06
C SER A 205 -7.43 0.91 16.42
N GLU A 206 -6.94 2.14 16.52
CA GLU A 206 -7.30 3.02 17.62
C GLU A 206 -8.80 3.28 17.46
N THR A 207 -9.60 2.38 18.01
CA THR A 207 -11.02 2.62 18.24
C THR A 207 -11.04 3.81 19.19
N LEU A 208 -11.50 4.96 18.70
CA LEU A 208 -11.84 6.09 19.55
C LEU A 208 -12.86 5.56 20.56
N ALA A 209 -12.40 5.35 21.79
CA ALA A 209 -13.23 5.13 22.96
C ALA A 209 -13.91 6.44 23.34
#